data_AF-T1A733-F1
#
_entry.id   AF-T1A733-F1
#
_cell.length_a   1.000
_cell.length_b   1.000
_cell.length_c   1.000
_cell.angle_alpha   90.00
_cell.angle_beta   90.00
_cell.angle_gamma   90.00
#
_symmetry.space_group_name_H-M   'P 1'
#
loop_
_entity.id
_entity.type
_entity.pdbx_description
1 polymer ?
#
loop_
_entity_poly.entity_id
_entity_poly.type
_entity_poly.pdbx_seq_one_letter_code
_entity_poly.pdbx_strand_id
1 'polypeptide(L)'
;VAPFVTSRSVLDRQRAVSVRSSFLQNRAYLDFYYRDAYTVVEMEAGPYLGAVFEAGDPSRYPTDEQVDLTRPAMEVGLIHYASDTPYTQARTLGARGLRFEGMEATYAGALAIASRVLQRAGVLPAPARS
;
A
#
# COMPACT_ATOMS: atom_id res chain seq x y z
N VAL A 1 -6.89 1.52 -10.48
CA VAL A 1 -5.52 2.00 -10.78
C VAL A 1 -5.13 1.68 -12.22
N ALA A 2 -5.33 0.44 -12.70
CA ALA A 2 -4.99 0.01 -14.07
C ALA A 2 -5.36 0.97 -15.23
N PRO A 3 -6.54 1.63 -15.29
CA PRO A 3 -6.85 2.54 -16.38
C PRO A 3 -6.09 3.88 -16.35
N PHE A 4 -5.39 4.18 -15.25
CA PHE A 4 -4.64 5.44 -15.07
C PHE A 4 -3.14 5.25 -15.16
N VAL A 5 -2.67 4.04 -15.48
CA VAL A 5 -1.24 3.69 -15.55
C VAL A 5 -0.93 3.22 -16.96
N THR A 6 -0.10 3.96 -17.68
CA THR A 6 0.18 3.72 -19.10
C THR A 6 1.45 2.88 -19.33
N SER A 7 2.39 2.93 -18.37
CA SER A 7 3.77 2.46 -18.58
C SER A 7 4.29 1.47 -17.52
N ARG A 8 3.49 1.08 -16.52
CA ARG A 8 3.95 0.29 -15.37
C ARG A 8 3.06 -0.92 -15.07
N SER A 9 3.68 -1.94 -14.46
CA SER A 9 2.99 -3.11 -13.92
C SER A 9 2.24 -2.76 -12.63
N VAL A 10 0.94 -3.02 -12.60
CA VAL A 10 0.12 -2.99 -11.38
C VAL A 10 0.05 -4.41 -10.84
N LEU A 11 0.48 -4.61 -9.60
CA LEU A 11 0.43 -5.90 -8.92
C LEU A 11 -0.72 -5.89 -7.91
N ASP A 12 -1.51 -6.96 -7.90
CA ASP A 12 -2.60 -7.17 -6.93
C ASP A 12 -2.31 -8.39 -6.04
N ARG A 13 -3.14 -8.62 -5.00
CA ARG A 13 -3.05 -9.76 -4.08
C ARG A 13 -1.69 -9.93 -3.39
N GLN A 14 -1.01 -8.82 -3.14
CA GLN A 14 0.28 -8.81 -2.47
C GLN A 14 0.13 -8.98 -0.95
N ARG A 15 1.09 -9.69 -0.35
CA ARG A 15 1.25 -9.73 1.10
C ARG A 15 2.24 -8.66 1.52
N ALA A 16 1.80 -7.79 2.42
CA ALA A 16 2.60 -6.68 2.95
C ALA A 16 2.81 -6.82 4.45
N VAL A 17 3.97 -6.38 4.93
CA VAL A 17 4.27 -6.26 6.36
C VAL A 17 4.55 -4.80 6.71
N SER A 18 3.91 -4.31 7.78
CA SER A 18 4.14 -2.98 8.34
C SER A 18 5.13 -3.05 9.49
N VAL A 19 6.25 -2.33 9.42
CA VAL A 19 7.30 -2.32 10.45
C VAL A 19 7.46 -0.95 11.11
N ARG A 20 7.81 -0.92 12.40
CA ARG A 20 7.84 0.33 13.20
C ARG A 20 8.99 1.30 12.86
N SER A 21 9.99 0.92 12.05
CA SER A 21 11.12 1.81 11.70
C SER A 21 11.98 1.24 10.57
N SER A 22 12.80 2.10 9.95
CA SER A 22 13.78 1.81 8.90
C SER A 22 15.08 1.24 9.46
N PHE A 23 15.02 0.56 10.61
CA PHE A 23 16.18 -0.15 11.16
C PHE A 23 16.69 -1.10 10.09
N LEU A 24 17.86 -0.72 9.54
CA LEU A 24 18.59 -1.37 8.47
C LEU A 24 18.29 -2.86 8.47
N GLN A 25 17.44 -3.20 7.52
CA GLN A 25 16.96 -4.52 7.21
C GLN A 25 18.20 -5.41 7.04
N ASN A 26 18.62 -6.07 8.11
CA ASN A 26 19.66 -7.09 8.02
C ASN A 26 19.12 -8.10 6.99
N ARG A 27 19.98 -8.57 6.08
CA ARG A 27 19.58 -9.49 4.99
C ARG A 27 18.74 -10.66 5.52
N ALA A 28 19.11 -11.16 6.70
CA ALA A 28 18.38 -12.20 7.41
C ALA A 28 16.92 -11.84 7.76
N TYR A 29 16.63 -10.58 8.08
CA TYR A 29 15.29 -10.09 8.41
C TYR A 29 14.41 -10.00 7.15
N LEU A 30 14.94 -9.53 6.01
CA LEU A 30 14.23 -9.54 4.73
C LEU A 30 14.03 -10.96 4.19
N ASP A 31 15.06 -11.81 4.31
CA ASP A 31 14.99 -13.20 3.89
C ASP A 31 13.94 -13.99 4.68
N PHE A 32 13.72 -13.66 5.96
CA PHE A 32 12.65 -14.24 6.76
C PHE A 32 11.27 -13.93 6.16
N TYR A 33 10.95 -12.67 5.89
CA TYR A 33 9.66 -12.29 5.30
C TYR A 33 9.52 -12.76 3.84
N TYR A 34 10.62 -12.76 3.08
CA TYR A 34 10.61 -13.25 1.71
C TYR A 34 10.26 -14.75 1.63
N ARG A 35 10.75 -15.56 2.59
CA ARG A 35 10.40 -16.99 2.69
C ARG A 35 8.91 -17.21 2.95
N ASP A 36 8.26 -16.31 3.67
CA ASP A 36 6.81 -16.34 3.94
C ASP A 36 5.97 -15.66 2.84
N ALA A 37 6.60 -15.41 1.67
CA ALA A 37 5.98 -14.80 0.49
C ALA A 37 5.42 -13.38 0.70
N TYR A 38 6.00 -12.62 1.64
CA TYR A 38 5.77 -11.18 1.72
C TYR A 38 6.52 -10.47 0.58
N THR A 39 5.78 -9.71 -0.22
CA THR A 39 6.32 -9.00 -1.40
C THR A 39 6.50 -7.51 -1.16
N VAL A 40 5.96 -6.98 -0.06
CA VAL A 40 6.02 -5.56 0.30
C VAL A 40 6.42 -5.43 1.78
N VAL A 41 7.42 -4.59 2.03
CA VAL A 41 7.80 -4.14 3.38
C VAL A 41 7.55 -2.64 3.43
N GLU A 42 6.66 -2.21 4.31
CA GLU A 42 6.24 -0.82 4.46
C GLU A 42 6.21 -0.43 5.93
N MET A 43 5.98 0.84 6.26
CA MET A 43 6.20 1.38 7.61
C MET A 43 5.03 2.18 8.17
N GLU A 44 3.95 2.32 7.42
CA GLU A 44 2.91 3.32 7.66
C GLU A 44 1.54 2.70 7.89
N ALA A 45 1.19 1.59 7.23
CA ALA A 45 -0.19 1.10 7.23
C ALA A 45 -0.65 0.56 8.58
N GLY A 46 0.27 0.05 9.42
CA GLY A 46 -0.05 -0.63 10.69
C GLY A 46 -0.99 0.18 11.60
N PRO A 47 -0.62 1.40 12.02
CA PRO A 47 -1.48 2.25 12.84
C PRO A 47 -2.85 2.55 12.21
N TYR A 48 -2.91 2.78 10.89
CA TYR A 48 -4.18 3.06 10.20
C TYR A 48 -5.09 1.83 10.17
N LEU A 49 -4.55 0.64 9.89
CA LEU A 49 -5.31 -0.61 9.90
C LEU A 49 -5.80 -0.95 11.31
N GLY A 50 -5.01 -0.68 12.34
CA GLY A 50 -5.44 -0.79 13.74
C GLY A 50 -6.62 0.13 14.06
N ALA A 51 -6.57 1.38 13.62
CA ALA A 51 -7.69 2.32 13.79
C ALA A 51 -8.95 1.90 13.01
N VAL A 52 -8.79 1.32 11.82
CA VAL A 52 -9.92 0.76 11.03
C VAL A 52 -10.59 -0.39 11.77
N PHE A 53 -9.79 -1.26 12.41
CA PHE A 53 -10.32 -2.35 13.23
C PHE A 53 -11.11 -1.80 14.42
N GLU A 54 -10.51 -0.90 15.20
CA GLU A 54 -11.13 -0.29 16.38
C GLU A 54 -12.35 0.59 16.07
N ALA A 55 -12.50 1.03 14.82
CA ALA A 55 -13.71 1.73 14.38
C ALA A 55 -14.93 0.80 14.24
N GLY A 56 -14.70 -0.50 14.03
CA GLY A 56 -15.76 -1.51 13.87
C GLY A 56 -15.93 -2.41 15.08
N ASP A 57 -14.91 -2.52 15.90
CA ASP A 57 -14.88 -3.35 17.09
C ASP A 57 -14.71 -2.49 18.35
N PRO A 58 -15.52 -2.71 19.40
CA PRO A 58 -15.36 -1.98 20.67
C PRO A 58 -14.07 -2.34 21.43
N SER A 59 -13.39 -3.42 21.05
CA SER A 59 -12.14 -3.86 21.65
C SER A 59 -10.91 -3.42 20.84
N ARG A 60 -9.77 -3.31 21.54
CA ARG A 60 -8.48 -3.01 20.91
C ARG A 60 -8.07 -4.16 19.99
N TYR A 61 -7.38 -3.85 18.88
CA TYR A 61 -6.83 -4.90 18.02
C TYR A 61 -5.98 -5.90 18.82
N PRO A 62 -6.16 -7.22 18.59
CA PRO A 62 -5.41 -8.24 19.30
C PRO A 62 -3.93 -8.18 18.91
N THR A 63 -3.07 -8.65 19.82
CA THR A 63 -1.63 -8.76 19.59
C THR A 63 -1.29 -10.22 19.33
N ASP A 64 -0.39 -10.51 18.39
CA ASP A 64 0.01 -11.87 17.97
C ASP A 64 -1.10 -12.73 17.34
N GLU A 65 -2.21 -12.10 16.91
CA GLU A 65 -3.31 -12.77 16.22
C GLU A 65 -3.56 -12.17 14.83
N GLN A 66 -4.10 -13.00 13.92
CA GLN A 66 -4.55 -12.52 12.61
C GLN A 66 -5.96 -11.97 12.73
N VAL A 67 -6.14 -10.75 12.24
CA VAL A 67 -7.43 -10.07 12.21
C VAL A 67 -7.97 -10.10 10.79
N ASP A 68 -9.25 -10.46 10.66
CA ASP A 68 -9.95 -10.40 9.38
C ASP A 68 -10.56 -9.01 9.15
N LEU A 69 -10.11 -8.33 8.10
CA LEU A 69 -10.64 -7.04 7.63
C LEU A 69 -11.44 -7.20 6.31
N THR A 70 -12.03 -8.37 6.04
CA THR A 70 -12.91 -8.59 4.87
C THR A 70 -14.23 -7.82 4.96
N ARG A 71 -14.67 -7.45 6.17
CA ARG A 71 -15.85 -6.60 6.42
C ARG A 71 -15.50 -5.46 7.38
N PRO A 72 -14.63 -4.53 6.95
CA PRO A 72 -14.20 -3.43 7.80
C PRO A 72 -15.35 -2.45 8.04
N ALA A 73 -15.27 -1.68 9.12
CA ALA A 73 -16.26 -0.66 9.48
C ALA A 73 -16.47 0.41 8.41
N MET A 74 -15.49 0.58 7.52
CA MET A 74 -15.48 1.52 6.42
C MET A 74 -14.74 0.92 5.23
N GLU A 75 -14.99 1.43 4.01
CA GLU A 75 -14.24 1.00 2.82
C GLU A 75 -12.78 1.45 2.94
N VAL A 76 -11.84 0.48 2.91
CA VAL A 76 -10.41 0.74 3.03
C VAL A 76 -9.69 0.18 1.82
N GLY A 77 -8.73 0.97 1.32
CA GLY A 77 -7.83 0.56 0.26
C GLY A 77 -6.45 1.15 0.51
N LEU A 78 -5.41 0.36 0.23
CA LEU A 78 -4.02 0.79 0.34
C LEU A 78 -3.37 0.73 -1.04
N ILE A 79 -2.69 1.81 -1.43
CA ILE A 79 -1.87 1.85 -2.65
C ILE A 79 -0.44 2.05 -2.20
N HIS A 80 0.41 1.06 -2.45
CA HIS A 80 1.83 1.13 -2.13
C HIS A 80 2.63 1.48 -3.38
N TYR A 81 3.44 2.54 -3.29
CA TYR A 81 4.41 2.90 -4.31
C TYR A 81 5.80 2.45 -3.86
N ALA A 82 6.37 1.46 -4.54
CA ALA A 82 7.74 1.01 -4.30
C ALA A 82 8.73 1.87 -5.11
N SER A 83 9.48 2.75 -4.44
CA SER A 83 10.57 3.55 -5.05
C SER A 83 11.87 2.77 -5.18
N ASP A 84 12.13 1.87 -4.23
CA ASP A 84 13.39 1.14 -4.07
C ASP A 84 13.10 -0.37 -3.91
N THR A 85 13.93 -1.22 -4.51
CA THR A 85 13.89 -2.66 -4.25
C THR A 85 14.98 -3.05 -3.24
N PRO A 86 14.75 -4.01 -2.33
CA PRO A 86 15.66 -4.29 -1.21
C PRO A 86 17.09 -4.69 -1.61
N TYR A 87 17.29 -5.13 -2.85
CA TYR A 87 18.57 -5.62 -3.36
C TYR A 87 19.44 -4.54 -4.02
N THR A 88 18.90 -3.37 -4.35
CA THR A 88 19.67 -2.23 -4.84
C THR A 88 20.07 -1.33 -3.68
N GLN A 89 21.14 -1.71 -2.96
CA GLN A 89 21.83 -0.78 -2.07
C GLN A 89 22.39 0.40 -2.89
N ALA A 90 22.21 1.60 -2.35
CA ALA A 90 22.78 2.86 -2.81
C ALA A 90 22.25 3.41 -4.16
N ARG A 91 21.05 4.00 -4.13
CA ARG A 91 20.73 5.12 -5.02
C ARG A 91 19.76 6.08 -4.34
N THR A 92 20.25 6.72 -3.28
CA THR A 92 19.56 7.75 -2.50
C THR A 92 18.84 8.78 -3.38
N LEU A 93 17.55 8.99 -3.08
CA LEU A 93 16.63 9.96 -3.69
C LEU A 93 17.20 11.37 -3.88
N GLY A 94 18.17 11.78 -3.05
CA GLY A 94 18.85 13.07 -3.18
C GLY A 94 19.69 13.24 -4.46
N ALA A 95 20.02 12.16 -5.17
CA ALA A 95 20.92 12.19 -6.33
C ALA A 95 20.19 12.14 -7.69
N ARG A 96 18.86 11.99 -7.71
CA ARG A 96 18.06 11.99 -8.95
C ARG A 96 16.84 12.88 -8.74
N GLY A 97 16.92 14.11 -9.24
CA GLY A 97 15.80 15.05 -9.24
C GLY A 97 14.51 14.40 -9.73
N LEU A 98 13.40 14.78 -9.09
CA LEU A 98 12.01 14.36 -9.35
C LEU A 98 11.81 13.75 -10.74
N ARG A 99 11.99 12.43 -10.83
CA ARG A 99 11.86 11.71 -12.08
C ARG A 99 10.37 11.54 -12.40
N PHE A 100 9.99 11.85 -13.63
CA PHE A 100 8.61 11.85 -14.17
C PHE A 100 7.84 10.56 -13.79
N GLU A 101 8.56 9.45 -13.72
CA GLU A 101 8.03 8.12 -13.51
C GLU A 101 7.51 7.89 -12.07
N GLY A 102 8.03 8.61 -11.05
CA GLY A 102 7.50 8.55 -9.68
C GLY A 102 6.24 9.40 -9.51
N MET A 103 6.16 10.48 -10.29
CA MET A 103 5.00 11.37 -10.33
C MET A 103 3.79 10.68 -10.98
N GLU A 104 3.99 9.95 -12.09
CA GLU A 104 2.91 9.21 -12.77
C GLU A 104 2.21 8.20 -11.84
N ALA A 105 2.99 7.42 -11.08
CA ALA A 105 2.44 6.40 -10.18
C ALA A 105 1.67 7.02 -9.00
N THR A 106 2.22 8.07 -8.39
CA THR A 106 1.57 8.79 -7.29
C THR A 106 0.29 9.47 -7.77
N TYR A 107 0.34 10.09 -8.96
CA TYR A 107 -0.81 10.74 -9.58
C TYR A 107 -1.91 9.73 -9.94
N ALA A 108 -1.55 8.60 -10.55
CA ALA A 108 -2.48 7.54 -10.88
C ALA A 108 -3.14 6.93 -9.63
N GLY A 109 -2.38 6.77 -8.54
CA GLY A 109 -2.89 6.32 -7.25
C GLY A 109 -3.90 7.30 -6.66
N ALA A 110 -3.54 8.59 -6.60
CA ALA A 110 -4.42 9.64 -6.10
C ALA A 110 -5.72 9.75 -6.93
N LEU A 111 -5.60 9.72 -8.26
CA LEU A 111 -6.76 9.78 -9.16
C LEU A 111 -7.66 8.56 -9.00
N ALA A 112 -7.10 7.37 -8.80
CA ALA A 112 -7.88 6.16 -8.56
C ALA A 112 -8.68 6.24 -7.25
N ILE A 113 -8.07 6.73 -6.16
CA ILE A 113 -8.74 6.92 -4.87
C ILE A 113 -9.83 7.99 -5.00
N ALA A 114 -9.50 9.17 -5.53
CA ALA A 114 -10.44 10.27 -5.67
C ALA A 114 -11.63 9.89 -6.56
N SER A 115 -11.40 9.24 -7.70
CA SER A 115 -12.46 8.77 -8.59
C SER A 115 -13.39 7.79 -7.87
N ARG A 116 -12.83 6.88 -7.07
CA ARG A 116 -13.61 5.90 -6.31
C ARG A 116 -14.49 6.58 -5.25
N VAL A 117 -13.95 7.55 -4.53
CA VAL A 117 -14.70 8.35 -3.54
C VAL A 117 -15.85 9.09 -4.20
N LEU A 118 -15.59 9.79 -5.31
CA LEU A 118 -16.60 10.54 -6.03
C LEU A 118 -17.69 9.65 -6.66
N GLN A 119 -17.34 8.44 -7.09
CA GLN A 119 -18.31 7.43 -7.54
C GLN A 119 -19.22 6.96 -6.40
N ARG A 120 -18.65 6.73 -5.21
CA ARG A 120 -19.44 6.37 -4.02
C ARG A 120 -20.33 7.51 -3.53
N ALA A 121 -19.89 8.75 -3.70
CA ALA A 121 -20.68 9.95 -3.39
C ALA A 121 -21.77 10.27 -4.44
N GLY A 122 -21.86 9.49 -5.53
CA GLY A 122 -22.84 9.73 -6.60
C GLY A 122 -22.51 10.91 -7.52
N VAL A 123 -21.31 11.48 -7.42
CA VAL A 123 -20.86 12.63 -8.22
C VAL A 123 -20.33 12.19 -9.59
N LEU A 124 -19.65 11.04 -9.65
CA LEU A 124 -19.14 10.48 -10.90
C LEU A 124 -19.88 9.18 -11.26
N PRO A 125 -20.11 8.91 -12.57
CA PRO A 125 -20.67 7.64 -13.00
C PRO A 125 -19.72 6.47 -12.70
N ALA A 126 -20.29 5.29 -12.48
CA ALA A 126 -19.53 4.06 -12.30
C ALA A 126 -18.65 3.80 -13.54
N PRO A 127 -17.43 3.23 -13.38
CA PRO A 127 -16.55 2.99 -14.50
C PRO A 127 -17.18 1.95 -15.44
N ALA A 128 -17.08 2.18 -16.75
CA ALA A 128 -17.50 1.21 -17.75
C ALA A 128 -16.71 -0.09 -17.53
N ARG A 129 -17.42 -1.21 -17.36
CA ARG A 129 -16.77 -2.53 -17.25
C ARG A 129 -16.22 -2.89 -18.64
N SER A 130 -14.90 -3.02 -18.76
CA SER A 130 -14.23 -3.62 -19.91
C SER A 130 -14.24 -5.14 -19.81
#